data_AF-A0A558ZKP5-F1
#
_entry.id   AF-A0A558ZKP5-F1
#
_cell.length_a   1.000
_cell.length_b   1.000
_cell.length_c   1.000
_cell.angle_alpha   90.00
_cell.angle_beta   90.00
_cell.angle_gamma   90.00
#
_symmetry.space_group_name_H-M   'P 1'
#
loop_
_entity.id
_entity.type
_entity.pdbx_description
1 polymer ?
#
loop_
_entity_poly.entity_id
_entity_poly.type
_entity_poly.pdbx_seq_one_letter_code
_entity_poly.pdbx_strand_id
1 'polypeptide(L)'
;MENNKLKDLISKVQKWFYDRNLHTQEPNKQFLKLYEEIGELSRGIAEKDEEVTKDSIGDITVVLIGLTLQLGINTKEIFPEQEKFIFSEAAKTEDYFVLMIDQVLASYFNRQGYQLKSVVHELMRISQMLNYDFVECL
;
A
#
# COMPACT_ATOMS: atom_id res chain seq x y z
N MET A 1 -1.94 -7.93 19.14
CA MET A 1 -0.88 -8.90 18.76
C MET A 1 -0.15 -8.27 17.59
N GLU A 2 1.16 -8.11 17.64
CA GLU A 2 1.91 -7.63 16.48
C GLU A 2 1.64 -8.55 15.28
N ASN A 3 1.40 -7.95 14.11
CA ASN A 3 1.13 -8.69 12.89
C ASN A 3 2.43 -9.34 12.36
N ASN A 4 2.67 -10.59 12.75
CA ASN A 4 3.86 -11.35 12.36
C ASN A 4 3.98 -11.51 10.83
N LYS A 5 2.86 -11.62 10.10
CA LYS A 5 2.86 -11.81 8.64
C LYS A 5 3.36 -10.55 7.92
N LEU A 6 2.91 -9.37 8.32
CA LEU A 6 3.41 -8.10 7.77
C LEU A 6 4.90 -7.89 8.08
N LYS A 7 5.34 -8.21 9.30
CA LYS A 7 6.78 -8.13 9.65
C LYS A 7 7.64 -9.05 8.80
N ASP A 8 7.17 -10.28 8.58
CA ASP A 8 7.84 -11.25 7.73
C ASP A 8 7.87 -10.79 6.27
N LEU A 9 6.77 -10.24 5.76
CA LEU A 9 6.72 -9.64 4.42
C LEU A 9 7.73 -8.50 4.28
N ILE A 10 7.71 -7.52 5.20
CA ILE A 10 8.66 -6.40 5.21
C ILE A 10 10.09 -6.94 5.15
N SER A 11 10.43 -7.90 6.00
CA SER A 11 11.80 -8.47 6.05
C SER A 11 12.19 -9.16 4.73
N LYS A 12 11.27 -9.93 4.13
CA LYS A 12 11.51 -10.63 2.85
C LYS A 12 11.66 -9.65 1.69
N VAL A 13 10.79 -8.65 1.59
CA VAL A 13 10.83 -7.65 0.52
C VAL A 13 12.09 -6.80 0.65
N GLN A 14 12.43 -6.33 1.86
CA GLN A 14 13.67 -5.58 2.08
C GLN A 14 14.89 -6.37 1.65
N LYS A 15 14.98 -7.65 2.06
CA LYS A 15 16.07 -8.53 1.62
C LYS A 15 16.09 -8.66 0.08
N TRP A 16 14.95 -8.88 -0.56
CA TRP A 16 14.85 -9.00 -2.01
C TRP A 16 15.33 -7.74 -2.74
N PHE A 17 15.02 -6.55 -2.21
CA PHE A 17 15.49 -5.26 -2.72
C PHE A 17 17.00 -5.06 -2.54
N TYR A 18 17.56 -5.44 -1.40
CA TYR A 18 19.00 -5.35 -1.15
C TYR A 18 19.80 -6.32 -2.01
N ASP A 19 19.39 -7.60 -2.06
CA ASP A 19 20.04 -8.65 -2.85
C ASP A 19 20.18 -8.29 -4.34
N ARG A 20 19.25 -7.47 -4.85
CA ARG A 20 19.18 -7.05 -6.27
C ARG A 20 19.60 -5.61 -6.51
N ASN A 21 20.10 -4.92 -5.49
CA ASN A 21 20.49 -3.51 -5.57
C ASN A 21 19.35 -2.60 -6.11
N LEU A 22 18.10 -2.90 -5.74
CA LEU A 22 16.92 -2.15 -6.17
C LEU A 22 16.66 -0.93 -5.27
N HIS A 23 17.13 -0.98 -4.03
CA HIS A 23 17.09 0.14 -3.08
C HIS A 23 17.90 1.36 -3.54
N THR A 24 18.85 1.20 -4.46
CA THR A 24 19.64 2.31 -5.04
C THR A 24 19.02 2.90 -6.31
N GLN A 25 17.89 2.35 -6.77
CA GLN A 25 17.27 2.79 -8.02
C GLN A 25 16.45 4.06 -7.81
N GLU A 26 16.26 4.80 -8.90
CA GLU A 26 15.47 6.03 -8.92
C GLU A 26 14.01 5.79 -8.46
N PRO A 27 13.53 6.46 -7.40
CA PRO A 27 12.18 6.24 -6.87
C PRO A 27 11.06 6.50 -7.88
N ASN A 28 11.31 7.30 -8.91
CA ASN A 28 10.32 7.61 -9.94
C ASN A 28 9.82 6.36 -10.66
N LYS A 29 10.69 5.37 -10.91
CA LYS A 29 10.28 4.10 -11.54
C LYS A 29 9.38 3.28 -10.62
N GLN A 30 9.66 3.32 -9.33
CA GLN A 30 8.87 2.64 -8.32
C GLN A 30 7.51 3.32 -8.11
N PHE A 31 7.44 4.65 -8.23
CA PHE A 31 6.17 5.36 -8.30
C PHE A 31 5.34 5.00 -9.53
N LEU A 32 5.97 4.85 -10.71
CA LEU A 32 5.26 4.34 -11.89
C LEU A 32 4.69 2.94 -11.65
N LYS A 33 5.44 2.06 -11.00
CA LYS A 33 4.95 0.74 -10.59
C LYS A 33 3.81 0.86 -9.58
N LEU A 34 3.87 1.81 -8.64
CA LEU A 34 2.76 2.07 -7.71
C LEU A 34 1.48 2.46 -8.44
N TYR A 35 1.55 3.32 -9.46
CA TYR A 35 0.39 3.66 -10.28
C TYR A 35 -0.15 2.48 -11.09
N GLU A 36 0.73 1.58 -11.55
CA GLU A 36 0.36 0.34 -12.23
C GLU A 36 -0.48 -0.56 -11.31
N GLU A 37 0.01 -0.86 -10.09
CA GLU A 37 -0.73 -1.72 -9.14
C GLU A 37 -2.04 -1.09 -8.66
N ILE A 38 -2.06 0.24 -8.52
CA ILE A 38 -3.30 0.98 -8.24
C ILE A 38 -4.30 0.86 -9.39
N GLY A 39 -3.83 0.81 -10.63
CA GLY A 39 -4.66 0.54 -11.80
C GLY A 39 -5.26 -0.86 -11.77
N GLU A 40 -4.50 -1.85 -11.34
CA GLU A 40 -5.00 -3.21 -11.14
C GLU A 40 -6.03 -3.29 -10.01
N LEU A 41 -5.79 -2.60 -8.90
CA LEU A 41 -6.75 -2.47 -7.81
C LEU A 41 -8.05 -1.80 -8.30
N SER A 42 -7.95 -0.73 -9.09
CA SER A 42 -9.10 -0.05 -9.69
C SER A 42 -9.94 -1.01 -10.54
N ARG A 43 -9.28 -1.82 -11.39
CA ARG A 43 -9.95 -2.86 -12.18
C ARG A 43 -10.63 -3.88 -11.28
N GLY A 44 -9.92 -4.42 -10.29
CA GLY A 44 -10.46 -5.41 -9.35
C GLY A 44 -11.72 -4.91 -8.64
N ILE A 45 -11.70 -3.65 -8.18
CA ILE A 45 -12.88 -3.01 -7.56
C ILE A 45 -14.02 -2.86 -8.57
N ALA A 46 -13.74 -2.34 -9.77
CA ALA A 46 -14.76 -2.09 -10.79
C ALA A 46 -15.45 -3.38 -11.28
N GLU A 47 -14.68 -4.45 -11.42
CA GLU A 47 -15.15 -5.76 -11.90
C GLU A 47 -15.66 -6.66 -10.75
N LYS A 48 -15.49 -6.23 -9.49
CA LYS A 48 -15.78 -7.01 -8.28
C LYS A 48 -15.03 -8.34 -8.26
N ASP A 49 -13.81 -8.34 -8.78
CA ASP A 49 -12.92 -9.48 -8.79
C ASP A 49 -12.12 -9.52 -7.47
N GLU A 50 -12.54 -10.41 -6.57
CA GLU A 50 -11.95 -10.57 -5.24
C GLU A 50 -10.49 -11.03 -5.30
N GLU A 51 -10.14 -11.91 -6.24
CA GLU A 51 -8.77 -12.43 -6.38
C GLU A 51 -7.84 -11.29 -6.82
N VAL A 52 -8.21 -10.58 -7.89
CA VAL A 52 -7.41 -9.44 -8.39
C VAL A 52 -7.31 -8.35 -7.34
N THR A 53 -8.40 -8.05 -6.62
CA THR A 53 -8.39 -6.99 -5.61
C THR A 53 -7.45 -7.31 -4.45
N LYS A 54 -7.43 -8.55 -3.97
CA LYS A 54 -6.52 -8.98 -2.89
C LYS A 54 -5.07 -8.98 -3.34
N ASP A 55 -4.80 -9.50 -4.54
CA ASP A 55 -3.46 -9.51 -5.14
C ASP A 55 -2.92 -8.08 -5.29
N SER A 56 -3.72 -7.16 -5.83
CA SER A 56 -3.32 -5.75 -5.97
C SER A 56 -3.07 -5.07 -4.62
N ILE A 57 -3.79 -5.41 -3.54
CA ILE A 57 -3.49 -4.89 -2.19
C ILE A 57 -2.10 -5.37 -1.71
N GLY A 58 -1.77 -6.64 -1.96
CA GLY A 58 -0.45 -7.21 -1.68
C GLY A 58 0.65 -6.54 -2.49
N ASP A 59 0.44 -6.37 -3.80
CA ASP A 59 1.43 -5.78 -4.71
C ASP A 59 1.68 -4.31 -4.41
N ILE A 60 0.64 -3.52 -4.14
CA ILE A 60 0.80 -2.14 -3.65
C ILE A 60 1.65 -2.13 -2.38
N THR A 61 1.42 -3.08 -1.46
CA THR A 61 2.20 -3.17 -0.21
C THR A 61 3.68 -3.45 -0.47
N VAL A 62 4.00 -4.40 -1.38
CA VAL A 62 5.37 -4.69 -1.80
C VAL A 62 6.03 -3.45 -2.43
N VAL A 63 5.30 -2.73 -3.28
CA VAL A 63 5.79 -1.52 -3.94
C VAL A 63 6.07 -0.41 -2.94
N LEU A 64 5.19 -0.19 -1.96
CA LEU A 64 5.37 0.79 -0.89
C LEU A 64 6.58 0.47 -0.01
N ILE A 65 6.82 -0.80 0.34
CA ILE A 65 8.05 -1.21 1.02
C ILE A 65 9.28 -0.84 0.19
N GLY A 66 9.27 -1.14 -1.10
CA GLY A 66 10.32 -0.75 -2.04
C GLY A 66 10.58 0.77 -2.09
N LEU A 67 9.51 1.56 -2.15
CA LEU A 67 9.58 3.03 -2.12
C LEU A 67 10.24 3.54 -0.84
N THR A 68 9.91 2.97 0.33
CA THR A 68 10.55 3.40 1.58
C THR A 68 12.06 3.22 1.53
N LEU A 69 12.55 2.12 0.95
CA LEU A 69 13.99 1.87 0.83
C LEU A 69 14.69 2.86 -0.09
N GLN A 70 14.09 3.16 -1.25
CA GLN A 70 14.65 4.10 -2.22
C GLN A 70 14.61 5.56 -1.75
N LEU A 71 13.67 5.89 -0.86
CA LEU A 71 13.53 7.22 -0.26
C LEU A 71 14.26 7.38 1.08
N GLY A 72 14.90 6.31 1.59
CA GLY A 72 15.56 6.33 2.89
C GLY A 72 14.61 6.48 4.08
N ILE A 73 13.36 6.07 3.92
CA ILE A 73 12.31 6.10 4.94
C ILE A 73 12.31 4.76 5.68
N ASN A 74 12.16 4.79 7.00
CA ASN A 74 12.02 3.57 7.78
C ASN A 74 10.65 2.93 7.49
N THR A 75 10.65 1.76 6.85
CA THR A 75 9.44 1.04 6.43
C THR A 75 8.44 0.86 7.57
N LYS A 76 8.89 0.65 8.81
CA LYS A 76 7.97 0.45 9.95
C LYS A 76 7.14 1.69 10.28
N GLU A 77 7.59 2.88 9.90
CA GLU A 77 6.89 4.14 10.21
C GLU A 77 5.62 4.33 9.38
N ILE A 78 5.54 3.67 8.22
CA ILE A 78 4.39 3.80 7.31
C ILE A 78 3.28 2.77 7.57
N PHE A 79 3.59 1.70 8.30
CA PHE A 79 2.62 0.66 8.64
C PHE A 79 2.12 0.83 10.08
N PRO A 80 0.87 1.25 10.29
CA PRO A 80 0.30 1.33 11.63
C PRO A 80 0.11 -0.07 12.23
N GLU A 81 0.30 -0.21 13.54
CA GLU A 81 0.23 -1.52 14.21
C GLU A 81 -1.19 -2.09 14.24
N GLN A 82 -2.19 -1.23 14.49
CA GLN A 82 -3.62 -1.54 14.52
C GLN A 82 -4.42 -0.29 14.15
N GLU A 83 -5.31 -0.40 13.17
CA GLU A 83 -6.27 0.64 12.82
C GLU A 83 -7.66 0.04 12.81
N LYS A 84 -8.64 0.77 13.37
CA LYS A 84 -10.05 0.41 13.26
C LYS A 84 -10.76 1.55 12.55
N PHE A 85 -11.23 1.28 11.34
CA PHE A 85 -11.95 2.28 10.57
C PHE A 85 -13.43 2.28 10.92
N ILE A 86 -14.01 3.48 11.02
CA ILE A 86 -15.43 3.71 11.17
C ILE A 86 -15.92 4.29 9.85
N PHE A 87 -16.90 3.63 9.25
CA PHE A 87 -17.50 4.01 7.97
C PHE A 87 -18.87 4.63 8.21
N SER A 88 -19.20 5.66 7.44
CA SER A 88 -20.59 6.14 7.38
C SER A 88 -21.41 5.19 6.49
N GLU A 89 -22.72 5.09 6.74
CA GLU A 89 -23.61 4.26 5.92
C GLU A 89 -23.65 4.66 4.44
N ALA A 90 -23.33 5.93 4.14
CA ALA A 90 -23.31 6.47 2.80
C ALA A 90 -21.94 6.33 2.09
N ALA A 91 -20.89 5.93 2.82
CA ALA A 91 -19.55 5.83 2.26
C ALA A 91 -19.48 4.75 1.19
N LYS A 92 -18.70 4.99 0.14
CA LYS A 92 -18.40 4.01 -0.90
C LYS A 92 -16.91 3.72 -1.00
N THR A 93 -16.56 2.55 -1.48
CA THR A 93 -15.15 2.14 -1.62
C THR A 93 -14.40 3.11 -2.54
N GLU A 94 -15.08 3.62 -3.57
CA GLU A 94 -14.55 4.60 -4.51
C GLU A 94 -14.15 5.92 -3.84
N ASP A 95 -14.83 6.33 -2.76
CA ASP A 95 -14.48 7.55 -2.02
C ASP A 95 -13.07 7.41 -1.41
N TYR A 96 -12.79 6.25 -0.80
CA TYR A 96 -11.49 5.96 -0.20
C TYR A 96 -10.43 5.63 -1.24
N PHE A 97 -10.81 5.05 -2.37
CA PHE A 97 -9.91 4.90 -3.51
C PHE A 97 -9.42 6.28 -4.00
N VAL A 98 -10.32 7.25 -4.16
CA VAL A 98 -9.95 8.62 -4.54
C VAL A 98 -9.05 9.28 -3.49
N LEU A 99 -9.34 9.10 -2.20
CA LEU A 99 -8.47 9.58 -1.12
C LEU A 99 -7.08 8.94 -1.18
N MET A 100 -6.98 7.64 -1.45
CA MET A 100 -5.70 6.96 -1.64
C MET A 100 -4.92 7.57 -2.81
N ILE A 101 -5.57 7.83 -3.96
CA ILE A 101 -4.95 8.51 -5.11
C ILE A 101 -4.39 9.88 -4.73
N ASP A 102 -5.15 10.68 -3.99
CA ASP A 102 -4.70 11.99 -3.50
C ASP A 102 -3.43 11.87 -2.64
N GLN A 103 -3.39 10.88 -1.74
CA GLN A 103 -2.21 10.62 -0.91
C GLN A 103 -1.02 10.10 -1.73
N VAL A 104 -1.25 9.31 -2.78
CA VAL A 104 -0.21 8.84 -3.69
C VAL A 104 0.39 10.02 -4.47
N LEU A 105 -0.45 10.90 -5.02
CA LEU A 105 0.00 12.14 -5.67
C LEU A 105 0.82 13.00 -4.70
N ALA A 106 0.31 13.22 -3.49
CA ALA A 106 1.02 13.98 -2.46
C ALA A 106 2.37 13.33 -2.10
N SER A 107 2.43 12.00 -2.02
CA SER A 107 3.67 11.27 -1.72
C SER A 107 4.71 11.40 -2.84
N TYR A 108 4.28 11.44 -4.11
CA TYR A 108 5.16 11.61 -5.27
C TYR A 108 5.90 12.96 -5.22
N PHE A 109 5.19 14.04 -4.92
CA PHE A 109 5.76 15.38 -4.90
C PHE A 109 6.56 15.67 -3.62
N ASN A 110 6.09 15.21 -2.46
CA ASN A 110 6.69 15.58 -1.17
C ASN A 110 7.74 14.59 -0.66
N ARG A 111 7.64 13.30 -1.03
CA ARG A 111 8.56 12.23 -0.67
C ARG A 111 8.79 12.07 0.84
N GLN A 112 7.79 12.32 1.67
CA GLN A 112 7.91 12.11 3.12
C GLN A 112 7.19 10.82 3.54
N GLY A 113 7.68 10.24 4.64
CA GLY A 113 7.11 9.02 5.21
C GLY A 113 5.65 9.17 5.63
N TYR A 114 5.22 10.35 6.08
CA TYR A 114 3.84 10.53 6.52
C TYR A 114 2.83 10.45 5.37
N GLN A 115 3.14 10.89 4.14
CA GLN A 115 2.24 10.66 3.00
C GLN A 115 2.19 9.18 2.63
N LEU A 116 3.33 8.48 2.64
CA LEU A 116 3.32 7.02 2.40
C LEU A 116 2.51 6.28 3.47
N LYS A 117 2.59 6.73 4.73
CA LYS A 117 1.73 6.24 5.82
C LYS A 117 0.25 6.49 5.51
N SER A 118 -0.11 7.68 5.00
CA SER A 118 -1.48 7.96 4.58
C SER A 118 -1.94 7.05 3.44
N VAL A 119 -1.07 6.72 2.48
CA VAL A 119 -1.39 5.75 1.42
C VAL A 119 -1.69 4.37 2.01
N VAL A 120 -0.83 3.85 2.89
CA VAL A 120 -1.05 2.57 3.57
C VAL A 120 -2.36 2.60 4.36
N HIS A 121 -2.63 3.70 5.06
CA HIS A 121 -3.84 3.86 5.86
C HIS A 121 -5.12 3.81 5.00
N GLU A 122 -5.15 4.50 3.86
CA GLU A 122 -6.29 4.41 2.94
C GLU A 122 -6.39 3.02 2.27
N LEU A 123 -5.27 2.36 1.97
CA LEU A 123 -5.27 0.99 1.44
C LEU A 123 -5.87 -0.01 2.46
N MET A 124 -5.47 0.08 3.73
CA MET A 124 -6.05 -0.71 4.82
C MET A 124 -7.55 -0.40 4.98
N ARG A 125 -7.94 0.87 4.84
CA ARG A 125 -9.34 1.28 4.90
C ARG A 125 -10.16 0.69 3.77
N ILE A 126 -9.66 0.71 2.54
CA ILE A 126 -10.28 0.05 1.37
C ILE A 126 -10.46 -1.45 1.64
N SER A 127 -9.42 -2.12 2.15
CA SER A 127 -9.51 -3.56 2.46
C SER A 127 -10.62 -3.87 3.48
N GLN A 128 -10.70 -3.11 4.57
CA GLN A 128 -11.74 -3.30 5.60
C GLN A 128 -13.14 -3.01 5.03
N MET A 129 -13.27 -2.00 4.17
CA MET A 129 -14.56 -1.66 3.55
C MET A 129 -15.07 -2.75 2.59
N LEU A 130 -14.16 -3.44 1.93
CA LEU A 130 -14.45 -4.60 1.09
C LEU A 130 -14.63 -5.89 1.90
N ASN A 131 -14.56 -5.82 3.24
CA ASN A 131 -14.60 -6.96 4.16
C ASN A 131 -13.41 -7.92 4.00
N TYR A 132 -12.26 -7.42 3.57
CA TYR A 132 -11.00 -8.16 3.54
C TYR A 132 -10.16 -7.84 4.77
N ASP A 133 -9.53 -8.87 5.33
CA ASP A 133 -8.45 -8.66 6.29
C ASP A 133 -7.19 -8.27 5.51
N PHE A 134 -6.65 -7.08 5.78
CA PHE A 134 -5.46 -6.56 5.10
C PHE A 134 -4.28 -7.53 5.15
N VAL A 135 -4.11 -8.22 6.28
CA VAL A 135 -3.00 -9.13 6.54
C VAL A 135 -3.12 -10.38 5.69
N GLU A 136 -4.35 -10.86 5.47
CA GLU A 136 -4.60 -12.00 4.61
C GLU A 136 -4.31 -11.71 3.13
N CYS A 137 -4.28 -10.45 2.70
CA CYS A 137 -3.86 -10.04 1.36
C CYS A 137 -2.33 -10.03 1.15
N LEU A 138 -1.52 -10.21 2.21
CA LEU A 138 -0.05 -10.18 2.19
C LEU A 138 0.60 -11.56 1.99
#